data_AF-A0A392P412-F1
#
_entry.id   AF-A0A392P412-F1
#
_cell.length_a   1.000
_cell.length_b   1.000
_cell.length_c   1.000
_cell.angle_alpha   90.00
_cell.angle_beta   90.00
_cell.angle_gamma   90.00
#
_symmetry.space_group_name_H-M   'P 1'
#
loop_
_entity.id
_entity.type
_entity.pdbx_description
1 polymer ?
#
loop_
_entity_poly.entity_id
_entity_poly.type
_entity_poly.pdbx_seq_one_letter_code
_entity_poly.pdbx_strand_id
1 'polypeptide(L)'
;NAKVNVDIPITIVVGKNTIDLLSLTVGLQNYGAFYDIVGAGITGPVILKFPKNGSTADLSSQQWTYQVGLQGEDLGLSSGSVGQWNSQSTLPTNQPLTWYKTNFVAPSGSNPVAIDFTGMGKGEAWVNGQSIGRYWPTYVAPNSGCTDSCNYRGAYSASKCLKNCGKPSQT
;
A
#
# COMPACT_ATOMS: atom_id res chain seq x y z
N ASN A 1 12.00 6.39 -9.49
CA ASN A 1 10.64 6.48 -8.88
C ASN A 1 9.73 7.37 -9.71
N ALA A 2 8.48 6.97 -9.93
CA ALA A 2 7.48 7.83 -10.58
C ALA A 2 7.21 9.05 -9.68
N LYS A 3 7.27 10.26 -10.25
CA LYS A 3 6.90 11.48 -9.54
C LYS A 3 5.38 11.50 -9.40
N VAL A 4 4.89 11.33 -8.18
CA VAL A 4 3.47 11.41 -7.86
C VAL A 4 3.17 12.85 -7.42
N ASN A 5 2.19 13.47 -8.06
CA ASN A 5 1.63 14.76 -7.65
C ASN A 5 0.12 14.55 -7.45
N VAL A 6 -0.40 14.95 -6.29
CA VAL A 6 -1.81 14.73 -5.92
C VAL A 6 -2.33 16.00 -5.28
N ASP A 7 -3.49 16.44 -5.73
CA ASP A 7 -4.30 17.46 -5.07
C ASP A 7 -5.37 16.75 -4.23
N ILE A 8 -5.30 16.90 -2.90
CA ILE A 8 -6.23 16.28 -1.95
C ILE A 8 -7.09 17.37 -1.33
N PRO A 9 -8.42 17.36 -1.56
CA PRO A 9 -9.34 18.25 -0.85
C PRO A 9 -9.33 17.93 0.65
N ILE A 10 -9.09 18.94 1.48
CA ILE A 10 -9.16 18.82 2.93
C ILE A 10 -10.11 19.87 3.51
N THR A 11 -10.68 19.56 4.68
CA THR A 11 -11.46 20.52 5.46
C THR A 11 -10.59 21.00 6.62
N ILE A 12 -10.54 22.32 6.81
CA ILE A 12 -9.81 22.96 7.90
C ILE A 12 -10.78 23.75 8.77
N VAL A 13 -10.46 23.86 10.06
CA VAL A 13 -11.20 24.67 11.02
C VAL A 13 -10.43 25.95 11.36
N VAL A 14 -11.13 26.93 11.94
CA VAL A 14 -10.48 28.13 12.46
C VAL A 14 -9.54 27.74 13.60
N GLY A 15 -8.30 28.23 13.55
CA GLY A 15 -7.28 27.96 14.56
C GLY A 15 -6.27 26.91 14.11
N LYS A 16 -5.75 26.14 15.07
CA LYS A 16 -4.70 25.15 14.83
C LYS A 16 -5.28 23.90 14.20
N ASN A 17 -4.69 23.48 13.08
CA ASN A 17 -5.01 22.23 12.40
C ASN A 17 -3.77 21.32 12.41
N THR A 18 -3.99 20.01 12.45
CA THR A 18 -2.94 19.00 12.31
C THR A 18 -3.13 18.29 10.98
N ILE A 19 -2.06 18.16 10.19
CA ILE A 19 -2.07 17.49 8.90
C ILE A 19 -1.05 16.35 8.96
N ASP A 20 -1.55 15.12 8.99
CA ASP A 20 -0.71 13.92 8.98
C ASP A 20 -0.63 13.36 7.56
N LEU A 21 0.60 13.16 7.08
CA LEU A 21 0.86 12.61 5.75
C LEU A 21 1.58 11.27 5.89
N LEU A 22 0.90 10.19 5.54
CA LEU A 22 1.50 8.86 5.52
C LEU A 22 2.17 8.62 4.16
N SER A 23 3.49 8.57 4.15
CA SER A 23 4.27 8.13 2.99
C SER A 23 4.71 6.67 3.17
N LEU A 24 4.61 5.87 2.11
CA LEU A 24 5.01 4.48 2.12
C LEU A 24 5.83 4.13 0.88
N THR A 25 6.71 3.14 1.03
CA THR A 25 7.47 2.56 -0.08
C THR A 25 6.92 1.17 -0.42
N VAL A 26 6.98 0.80 -1.69
CA VAL A 26 6.60 -0.54 -2.17
C VAL A 26 7.83 -1.15 -2.85
N GLY A 27 8.82 -1.45 -2.02
CA GLY A 27 10.19 -1.71 -2.48
C GLY A 27 10.96 -0.42 -2.74
N LEU A 28 12.26 -0.58 -2.99
CA LEU A 28 13.17 0.49 -3.41
C LEU A 28 13.66 0.22 -4.82
N GLN A 29 14.14 1.26 -5.50
CA GLN A 29 14.72 1.11 -6.82
C GLN A 29 15.94 0.19 -6.76
N ASN A 30 15.97 -0.83 -7.63
CA ASN A 30 16.96 -1.90 -7.62
C ASN A 30 17.76 -2.02 -8.92
N TYR A 31 17.58 -1.10 -9.87
CA TYR A 31 18.29 -1.06 -11.15
C TYR A 31 18.35 0.37 -11.72
N GLY A 32 19.36 0.65 -12.54
CA GLY A 32 19.60 1.94 -13.22
C GLY A 32 20.93 2.60 -12.82
N ALA A 33 21.30 3.70 -13.47
CA ALA A 33 22.43 4.51 -12.98
C ALA A 33 21.99 5.31 -11.73
N PHE A 34 22.85 5.35 -10.71
CA PHE A 34 22.63 6.15 -9.48
C PHE A 34 21.29 5.86 -8.77
N TYR A 35 20.79 4.63 -8.79
CA TYR A 35 19.49 4.30 -8.15
C TYR A 35 19.52 4.45 -6.63
N ASP A 36 20.71 4.39 -6.01
CA ASP A 36 20.98 4.51 -4.59
C ASP A 36 20.76 5.93 -4.04
N ILE A 37 20.93 6.96 -4.87
CA ILE A 37 20.68 8.36 -4.48
C ILE A 37 19.23 8.81 -4.75
N VAL A 38 18.40 7.96 -5.36
CA VAL A 38 17.00 8.28 -5.63
C VAL A 38 16.19 8.15 -4.34
N GLY A 39 15.87 9.29 -3.74
CA GLY A 39 15.02 9.34 -2.55
C GLY A 39 13.60 8.81 -2.76
N ALA A 40 12.93 8.55 -1.65
CA ALA A 40 11.51 8.28 -1.56
C ALA A 40 10.90 9.14 -0.44
N GLY A 41 9.59 9.35 -0.48
CA GLY A 41 8.89 10.17 0.49
C GLY A 41 8.30 11.44 -0.09
N ILE A 42 7.92 12.35 0.78
CA ILE A 42 7.34 13.65 0.43
C ILE A 42 8.49 14.64 0.30
N THR A 43 8.95 14.85 -0.94
CA THR A 43 10.07 15.76 -1.25
C THR A 43 9.61 17.18 -1.57
N GLY A 44 8.31 17.43 -1.48
CA GLY A 44 7.70 18.72 -1.79
C GLY A 44 7.61 19.08 -3.28
N PRO A 45 7.02 20.25 -3.59
CA PRO A 45 6.45 21.19 -2.61
C PRO A 45 5.12 20.69 -2.02
N VAL A 46 4.82 21.09 -0.78
CA VAL A 46 3.53 20.83 -0.11
C VAL A 46 2.76 22.14 0.00
N ILE A 47 1.75 22.31 -0.85
CA ILE A 47 1.04 23.59 -1.01
C ILE A 47 -0.43 23.45 -0.60
N LEU A 48 -0.88 24.29 0.34
CA LEU A 48 -2.30 24.51 0.58
C LEU A 48 -2.83 25.52 -0.42
N LYS A 49 -3.88 25.14 -1.15
CA LYS A 49 -4.60 26.02 -2.08
C LYS A 49 -5.93 26.39 -1.45
N PHE A 50 -6.27 27.68 -1.46
CA PHE A 50 -7.53 28.19 -0.93
C PHE A 50 -8.42 28.69 -2.09
N PRO A 51 -9.31 27.84 -2.63
CA PRO A 51 -10.03 28.15 -3.87
C PRO A 51 -10.91 29.40 -3.77
N LYS A 52 -11.45 29.67 -2.58
CA LYS A 52 -12.39 30.79 -2.35
C LYS A 52 -11.76 32.17 -2.51
N ASN A 53 -10.47 32.32 -2.21
CA ASN A 53 -9.77 33.60 -2.27
C ASN A 53 -8.54 33.58 -3.21
N GLY A 54 -8.28 32.44 -3.88
CA GLY A 54 -7.17 32.27 -4.81
C GLY A 54 -5.78 32.25 -4.17
N SER A 55 -5.70 32.29 -2.84
CA SER A 55 -4.42 32.30 -2.12
C SER A 55 -3.82 30.90 -1.99
N THR A 56 -2.50 30.85 -1.79
CA THR A 56 -1.78 29.61 -1.50
C THR A 56 -0.88 29.80 -0.28
N ALA A 57 -0.61 28.72 0.44
CA ALA A 57 0.40 28.68 1.50
C ALA A 57 1.32 27.49 1.26
N ASP A 58 2.63 27.73 1.25
CA ASP A 58 3.64 26.69 1.10
C ASP A 58 4.08 26.19 2.49
N LEU A 59 3.86 24.91 2.75
CA LEU A 59 4.22 24.24 3.99
C LEU A 59 5.61 23.59 3.94
N SER A 60 6.29 23.64 2.79
CA SER A 60 7.55 22.89 2.58
C SER A 60 8.68 23.31 3.52
N SER A 61 8.70 24.58 3.94
CA SER A 61 9.71 25.13 4.86
C SER A 61 9.22 25.29 6.31
N GLN A 62 8.02 24.79 6.63
CA GLN A 62 7.49 24.82 7.99
C GLN A 62 8.13 23.74 8.86
N GLN A 63 7.89 23.79 10.18
CA GLN A 63 8.35 22.73 11.08
C GLN A 63 7.56 21.44 10.82
N TRP A 64 8.28 20.35 10.56
CA TRP A 64 7.72 19.01 10.39
C TRP A 64 8.08 18.12 11.57
N THR A 65 7.19 17.19 11.90
CA THR A 65 7.46 16.08 12.83
C THR A 65 7.35 14.77 12.07
N TYR A 66 8.14 13.77 12.48
CA TYR A 66 8.25 12.50 11.78
C TYR A 66 8.05 11.34 12.74
N GLN A 67 7.26 10.36 12.31
CA GLN A 67 7.13 9.07 12.96
C GLN A 67 7.53 7.99 11.94
N VAL A 68 8.42 7.09 12.34
CA VAL A 68 8.79 5.93 11.54
C VAL A 68 7.86 4.78 11.90
N GLY A 69 7.23 4.19 10.87
CA GLY A 69 6.34 3.04 11.04
C GLY A 69 4.98 3.37 11.66
N LEU A 70 4.19 2.31 11.84
CA LEU A 70 2.86 2.34 12.42
C LEU A 70 2.93 1.95 13.90
N GLN A 71 2.03 2.50 14.71
CA GLN A 71 1.94 2.15 16.14
C GLN A 71 1.76 0.64 16.38
N GLY A 72 1.03 -0.05 15.51
CA GLY A 72 0.84 -1.50 15.62
C GLY A 72 2.12 -2.32 15.38
N GLU A 73 3.06 -1.78 14.60
CA GLU A 73 4.38 -2.40 14.38
C GLU A 73 5.23 -2.27 15.65
N ASP A 74 5.28 -1.07 16.24
CA ASP A 74 6.00 -0.80 17.50
C ASP A 74 5.47 -1.65 18.67
N LEU A 75 4.15 -1.84 18.73
CA LEU A 75 3.48 -2.67 19.73
C LEU A 75 3.62 -4.19 19.47
N GLY A 76 4.15 -4.62 18.33
CA GLY A 76 4.32 -6.04 18.00
C GLY A 76 3.02 -6.82 17.75
N LEU A 77 1.98 -6.15 17.20
CA LEU A 77 0.67 -6.75 16.95
C LEU A 77 0.70 -7.93 15.97
N SER A 78 1.75 -8.03 15.14
CA SER A 78 1.99 -9.14 14.21
C SER A 78 2.08 -10.52 14.89
N SER A 79 2.48 -10.57 16.16
CA SER A 79 2.46 -11.80 16.97
C SER A 79 1.04 -12.28 17.28
N GLY A 80 0.05 -11.39 17.17
CA GLY A 80 -1.33 -11.59 17.60
C GLY A 80 -1.52 -11.73 19.11
N SER A 81 -0.47 -11.86 19.91
CA SER A 81 -0.57 -12.19 21.35
C SER A 81 -0.63 -10.95 22.25
N VAL A 82 -0.34 -9.78 21.69
CA VAL A 82 -0.33 -8.49 22.36
C VAL A 82 -1.36 -7.55 21.74
N GLY A 83 -1.78 -6.55 22.50
CA GLY A 83 -2.76 -5.54 22.06
C GLY A 83 -4.18 -5.75 22.58
N GLN A 84 -4.95 -4.65 22.60
CA GLN A 84 -6.37 -4.64 22.95
C GLN A 84 -7.18 -4.92 21.68
N TRP A 85 -7.53 -6.18 21.45
CA TRP A 85 -8.31 -6.60 20.28
C TRP A 85 -9.81 -6.41 20.54
N ASN A 86 -10.51 -5.80 19.59
CA ASN A 86 -11.96 -5.67 19.62
C ASN A 86 -12.61 -6.92 18.97
N SER A 87 -13.37 -7.68 19.75
CA SER A 87 -14.06 -8.90 19.30
C SER A 87 -15.54 -8.69 18.94
N GLN A 88 -15.90 -7.50 18.48
CA GLN A 88 -17.26 -7.20 18.01
C GLN A 88 -17.72 -8.14 16.88
N SER A 89 -19.03 -8.41 16.85
CA SER A 89 -19.66 -9.25 15.81
C SER A 89 -19.56 -8.63 14.41
N THR A 90 -19.52 -7.30 14.34
CA THR A 90 -19.39 -6.55 13.10
C THR A 90 -18.01 -5.91 13.09
N LEU A 91 -17.12 -6.43 12.25
CA LEU A 91 -15.80 -5.85 12.06
C LEU A 91 -15.90 -4.57 11.21
N PRO A 92 -15.02 -3.58 11.46
CA PRO A 92 -14.93 -2.42 10.58
C PRO A 92 -14.67 -2.86 9.14
N THR A 93 -15.30 -2.19 8.18
CA THR A 93 -15.03 -2.38 6.75
C THR A 93 -14.75 -1.02 6.13
N ASN A 94 -13.93 -1.00 5.07
CA ASN A 94 -13.49 0.23 4.40
C ASN A 94 -12.86 1.27 5.35
N GLN A 95 -12.22 0.81 6.42
CA GLN A 95 -11.48 1.66 7.35
C GLN A 95 -9.98 1.57 7.05
N PRO A 96 -9.28 2.71 6.87
CA PRO A 96 -7.83 2.71 6.68
C PRO A 96 -7.12 2.29 7.97
N LEU A 97 -5.87 1.84 7.85
CA LEU A 97 -4.96 1.56 8.98
C LEU A 97 -5.56 0.64 10.06
N THR A 98 -6.27 -0.41 9.64
CA THR A 98 -6.91 -1.37 10.55
C THR A 98 -6.11 -2.67 10.61
N TRP A 99 -5.91 -3.18 11.84
CA TRP A 99 -5.34 -4.51 12.08
C TRP A 99 -6.46 -5.52 12.27
N TYR A 100 -6.41 -6.61 11.51
CA TYR A 100 -7.29 -7.77 11.69
C TYR A 100 -6.49 -8.94 12.20
N LYS A 101 -7.12 -9.75 13.05
CA LYS A 101 -6.56 -10.99 13.57
C LYS A 101 -7.63 -12.07 13.50
N THR A 102 -7.21 -13.27 13.12
CA THR A 102 -8.03 -14.47 13.19
C THR A 102 -7.16 -15.66 13.56
N ASN A 103 -7.79 -16.77 13.97
CA ASN A 103 -7.15 -18.05 14.17
C ASN A 103 -7.80 -19.06 13.22
N PHE A 104 -7.00 -19.94 12.63
CA PHE A 104 -7.49 -21.01 11.75
C PHE A 104 -6.71 -22.29 12.02
N VAL A 105 -7.34 -23.42 11.70
CA VAL A 105 -6.69 -24.73 11.76
C VAL A 105 -5.94 -24.96 10.45
N ALA A 106 -4.72 -25.49 10.53
CA ALA A 106 -3.96 -25.83 9.34
C ALA A 106 -4.73 -26.86 8.49
N PRO A 107 -4.82 -26.66 7.17
CA PRO A 107 -5.48 -27.62 6.30
C PRO A 107 -4.70 -28.96 6.27
N SER A 108 -5.41 -30.07 6.10
CA SER A 108 -4.80 -31.39 6.01
C SER A 108 -4.05 -31.61 4.70
N GLY A 109 -2.96 -32.39 4.75
CA GLY A 109 -2.17 -32.79 3.58
C GLY A 109 -0.84 -32.06 3.48
N SER A 110 -0.16 -32.21 2.33
CA SER A 110 1.19 -31.65 2.08
C SER A 110 1.24 -30.71 0.87
N ASN A 111 0.08 -30.33 0.33
CA ASN A 111 0.01 -29.41 -0.80
C ASN A 111 0.38 -27.98 -0.35
N PRO A 112 0.99 -27.17 -1.23
CA PRO A 112 1.19 -25.75 -0.95
C PRO A 112 -0.13 -25.05 -0.64
N VAL A 113 -0.07 -24.06 0.25
CA VAL A 113 -1.22 -23.25 0.68
C VAL A 113 -0.98 -21.78 0.38
N ALA A 114 -2.06 -21.05 0.14
CA ALA A 114 -2.05 -19.61 -0.04
C ALA A 114 -3.23 -18.99 0.72
N ILE A 115 -3.12 -17.71 1.04
CA ILE A 115 -4.23 -16.91 1.56
C ILE A 115 -4.74 -16.07 0.40
N ASP A 116 -6.02 -16.20 0.09
CA ASP A 116 -6.69 -15.34 -0.88
C ASP A 116 -7.06 -14.01 -0.20
N PHE A 117 -6.40 -12.93 -0.61
CA PHE A 117 -6.67 -11.59 -0.09
C PHE A 117 -7.77 -10.86 -0.85
N THR A 118 -8.50 -11.53 -1.76
CA THR A 118 -9.65 -10.94 -2.46
C THR A 118 -10.63 -10.29 -1.47
N GLY A 119 -11.01 -9.04 -1.74
CA GLY A 119 -11.83 -8.22 -0.85
C GLY A 119 -11.05 -7.33 0.12
N MET A 120 -9.73 -7.54 0.26
CA MET A 120 -8.85 -6.65 0.99
C MET A 120 -8.35 -5.49 0.11
N GLY A 121 -7.73 -4.49 0.72
CA GLY A 121 -7.14 -3.33 0.02
C GLY A 121 -5.65 -3.53 -0.28
N LYS A 122 -4.81 -3.02 0.62
CA LYS A 122 -3.35 -3.11 0.59
C LYS A 122 -2.85 -3.31 2.01
N GLY A 123 -1.85 -4.15 2.22
CA GLY A 123 -1.26 -4.33 3.54
C GLY A 123 -0.09 -5.30 3.55
N GLU A 124 0.20 -5.78 4.75
CA GLU A 124 1.16 -6.84 5.03
C GLU A 124 0.45 -7.88 5.92
N ALA A 125 0.85 -9.13 5.79
CA ALA A 125 0.24 -10.23 6.52
C ALA A 125 1.30 -11.05 7.26
N TRP A 126 0.87 -11.63 8.38
CA TRP A 126 1.68 -12.49 9.22
C TRP A 126 0.94 -13.78 9.55
N VAL A 127 1.68 -14.88 9.64
CA VAL A 127 1.20 -16.16 10.14
C VAL A 127 2.12 -16.59 11.27
N ASN A 128 1.58 -16.77 12.47
CA ASN A 128 2.35 -17.12 13.67
C ASN A 128 3.54 -16.18 13.94
N GLY A 129 3.32 -14.87 13.77
CA GLY A 129 4.35 -13.83 13.93
C GLY A 129 5.36 -13.72 12.78
N GLN A 130 5.30 -14.58 11.78
CA GLN A 130 6.20 -14.54 10.61
C GLN A 130 5.55 -13.78 9.47
N SER A 131 6.22 -12.77 8.93
CA SER A 131 5.71 -12.04 7.76
C SER A 131 5.65 -12.97 6.55
N ILE A 132 4.50 -12.99 5.89
CA ILE A 132 4.31 -13.69 4.61
C ILE A 132 4.33 -12.71 3.43
N GLY A 133 4.67 -11.45 3.69
CA GLY A 133 4.84 -10.40 2.70
C GLY A 133 3.62 -9.50 2.53
N ARG A 134 3.75 -8.60 1.54
CA ARG A 134 2.74 -7.59 1.21
C ARG A 134 1.66 -8.19 0.32
N TYR A 135 0.43 -7.74 0.51
CA TYR A 135 -0.68 -7.99 -0.41
C TYR A 135 -1.21 -6.68 -0.97
N TRP A 136 -1.62 -6.68 -2.23
CA TRP A 136 -2.27 -5.52 -2.87
C TRP A 136 -3.24 -5.93 -3.98
N PRO A 137 -4.31 -6.67 -3.66
CA PRO A 137 -5.27 -7.17 -4.64
C PRO A 137 -6.02 -6.07 -5.40
N THR A 138 -6.13 -4.85 -4.85
CA THR A 138 -6.74 -3.71 -5.57
C THR A 138 -5.81 -3.10 -6.61
N TYR A 139 -4.53 -3.49 -6.66
CA TYR A 139 -3.62 -3.11 -7.74
C TYR A 139 -3.84 -4.03 -8.94
N VAL A 140 -4.77 -3.60 -9.81
CA VAL A 140 -5.25 -4.36 -10.96
C VAL A 140 -4.26 -4.26 -12.13
N ALA A 141 -3.99 -5.39 -12.78
CA ALA A 141 -3.19 -5.43 -13.99
C ALA A 141 -3.86 -4.64 -15.14
N PRO A 142 -3.11 -3.97 -16.03
CA PRO A 142 -3.69 -3.25 -17.15
C PRO A 142 -4.66 -4.12 -17.96
N ASN A 143 -5.72 -3.51 -18.51
CA ASN A 143 -6.67 -4.23 -19.36
C ASN A 143 -6.05 -4.62 -20.72
N SER A 144 -4.96 -3.97 -21.13
CA SER A 144 -4.28 -4.18 -22.41
C SER A 144 -2.99 -4.98 -22.25
N GLY A 145 -2.52 -5.56 -23.37
CA GLY A 145 -1.24 -6.27 -23.45
C GLY A 145 -1.36 -7.79 -23.32
N CYS A 146 -2.46 -8.31 -22.78
CA CYS A 146 -2.75 -9.74 -22.84
C CYS A 146 -3.18 -10.16 -24.25
N THR A 147 -2.83 -11.39 -24.60
CA THR A 147 -3.22 -12.03 -25.85
C THR A 147 -3.98 -13.31 -25.56
N ASP A 148 -4.99 -13.62 -26.39
CA ASP A 148 -5.73 -14.87 -26.29
C ASP A 148 -4.88 -16.06 -26.79
N SER A 149 -4.04 -15.83 -27.80
CA SER A 149 -3.12 -16.83 -28.35
C SER A 149 -1.66 -16.43 -28.16
N CYS A 150 -0.84 -17.40 -27.72
CA CYS A 150 0.61 -17.24 -27.57
C CYS A 150 1.29 -18.42 -28.25
N ASN A 151 2.24 -18.14 -29.15
CA ASN A 151 3.00 -19.16 -29.87
C ASN A 151 4.46 -19.16 -29.41
N TYR A 152 4.99 -20.35 -29.11
CA TYR A 152 6.39 -20.53 -28.68
C TYR A 152 7.38 -20.18 -29.80
N ARG A 153 6.99 -20.30 -31.07
CA ARG A 153 7.84 -19.98 -32.22
C ARG A 153 8.08 -18.47 -32.33
N GLY A 154 9.20 -18.10 -32.92
CA GLY A 154 9.61 -16.70 -33.17
C GLY A 154 10.20 -16.01 -31.94
N ALA A 155 10.71 -14.79 -32.14
CA ALA A 155 11.36 -14.00 -31.09
C ALA A 155 10.46 -13.81 -29.86
N TYR A 156 11.08 -13.78 -28.68
CA TYR A 156 10.41 -13.54 -27.41
C TYR A 156 10.56 -12.07 -26.98
N SER A 157 9.52 -11.56 -26.33
CA SER A 157 9.56 -10.32 -25.55
C SER A 157 8.76 -10.52 -24.26
N ALA A 158 9.05 -9.72 -23.22
CA ALA A 158 8.36 -9.81 -21.94
C ALA A 158 6.83 -9.60 -22.05
N SER A 159 6.37 -8.90 -23.09
CA SER A 159 4.95 -8.65 -23.36
C SER A 159 4.27 -9.71 -24.23
N LYS A 160 5.01 -10.68 -24.79
CA LYS A 160 4.50 -11.59 -25.84
C LYS A 160 3.31 -12.44 -25.39
N CYS A 161 3.28 -12.87 -24.12
CA CYS A 161 2.34 -13.87 -23.63
C CYS A 161 1.73 -13.49 -22.27
N LEU A 162 1.46 -12.21 -22.04
CA LEU A 162 0.81 -11.74 -20.82
C LEU A 162 -0.59 -12.33 -20.66
N LYS A 163 -0.97 -12.60 -19.41
CA LYS A 163 -2.27 -13.14 -19.00
C LYS A 163 -2.78 -12.38 -17.77
N ASN A 164 -4.04 -12.60 -17.40
CA ASN A 164 -4.70 -12.00 -16.23
C ASN A 164 -4.84 -10.47 -16.28
N CYS A 165 -4.96 -9.87 -17.46
CA CYS A 165 -5.32 -8.47 -17.61
C CYS A 165 -6.69 -8.17 -16.98
N GLY A 166 -6.82 -6.98 -16.37
CA GLY A 166 -8.05 -6.56 -15.68
C GLY A 166 -8.34 -7.30 -14.37
N LYS A 167 -7.44 -8.19 -13.92
CA LYS A 167 -7.54 -8.89 -12.63
C LYS A 167 -6.54 -8.30 -11.62
N PRO A 168 -6.73 -8.55 -10.31
CA PRO A 168 -5.68 -8.30 -9.32
C PRO A 168 -4.32 -8.81 -9.80
N SER A 169 -3.29 -7.98 -9.68
CA SER A 169 -1.92 -8.40 -10.05
C SER A 169 -1.41 -9.58 -9.22
N GLN A 170 -1.94 -9.73 -8.01
CA GLN A 170 -1.79 -10.86 -7.11
C GLN A 170 -3.08 -11.02 -6.30
N THR A 171 -3.53 -12.26 -6.10
CA THR A 171 -4.66 -12.64 -5.24
C THR A 171 -4.16 -13.45 -4.06
#